data_AF-A0A378I9R6-F1
#
_entry.id   AF-A0A378I9R6-F1
#
_cell.length_a   1.000
_cell.length_b   1.000
_cell.length_c   1.000
_cell.angle_alpha   90.00
_cell.angle_beta   90.00
_cell.angle_gamma   90.00
#
_symmetry.space_group_name_H-M   'P 1'
#
loop_
_entity.id
_entity.type
_entity.pdbx_description
1 polymer ?
#
loop_
_entity_poly.entity_id
_entity_poly.type
_entity_poly.pdbx_seq_one_letter_code
_entity_poly.pdbx_strand_id
1 'polypeptide(L)'
;MLASKLWKLGAVSAGLLVFSFSYSKPSQAVDTSIWGMYQGNAAHTGYVPIVIDTAKIKQIWSVDVGQDGFPGMNTEIHQASIGHKYVFVSRYNYGQANSLEAFSFEDGHVVWSVDLNHLAVQPSAYSDGVVYVQTVYGDSRKTRLWAFDENSGEYLFSSQFLAEYQSYKAPVIDNDKVYASGGFRAGIVAFNAHKAGRLWFTHFDRYGEEATAAVNEKYVLYYNACVMYKLDKNTGDILSKIQDDYCEWKRDYDPTPVLFGNDFAFVTSNQYLTKFNLAEDKVEFAINNVSSNPSVDDKKVYVIKDSQLTAINAETGDVVWSIDASDFRKVEDLVVTKNLVFVSDRKKTRAYSKSKKHELVWQADVGGKLSLSSKGLFIVSHSGTLTAFNINADYL
;
A
#
# COMPACT_ATOMS: atom_id res chain seq x y z
N MET A 1 -64.11 -61.99 -1.64
CA MET A 1 -63.68 -60.92 -0.72
C MET A 1 -62.22 -61.13 -0.39
N LEU A 2 -61.42 -60.06 -0.54
CA LEU A 2 -60.05 -59.84 -0.06
C LEU A 2 -58.89 -60.67 -0.64
N ALA A 3 -58.18 -60.03 -1.56
CA ALA A 3 -56.79 -60.28 -1.94
C ALA A 3 -55.83 -59.77 -0.85
N SER A 4 -54.77 -60.54 -0.54
CA SER A 4 -53.62 -60.09 0.24
C SER A 4 -52.36 -60.12 -0.65
N LYS A 5 -51.87 -58.92 -0.98
CA LYS A 5 -50.62 -58.68 -1.71
C LYS A 5 -49.47 -58.53 -0.71
N LEU A 6 -48.38 -59.26 -0.94
CA LEU A 6 -47.07 -59.02 -0.34
C LEU A 6 -46.56 -57.62 -0.71
N TRP A 7 -45.97 -56.91 0.26
CA TRP A 7 -45.17 -55.72 0.03
C TRP A 7 -43.70 -55.99 0.39
N LYS A 8 -42.82 -55.67 -0.56
CA LYS A 8 -41.37 -55.60 -0.42
C LYS A 8 -41.00 -54.34 0.38
N LEU A 9 -40.07 -54.47 1.32
CA LEU A 9 -39.40 -53.33 1.96
C LEU A 9 -38.44 -52.68 0.96
N GLY A 10 -38.64 -51.39 0.69
CA GLY A 10 -37.70 -50.51 0.01
C GLY A 10 -36.87 -49.74 1.04
N ALA A 11 -35.55 -49.72 0.86
CA ALA A 11 -34.62 -48.92 1.63
C ALA A 11 -34.81 -47.43 1.31
N VAL A 12 -34.92 -46.58 2.34
CA VAL A 12 -34.87 -45.12 2.22
C VAL A 12 -33.49 -44.67 2.66
N SER A 13 -32.73 -44.10 1.73
CA SER A 13 -31.47 -43.41 2.01
C SER A 13 -31.79 -42.06 2.67
N ALA A 14 -31.35 -41.87 3.91
CA ALA A 14 -31.42 -40.58 4.59
C ALA A 14 -30.19 -39.75 4.21
N GLY A 15 -30.37 -38.78 3.32
CA GLY A 15 -29.36 -37.76 3.04
C GLY A 15 -29.25 -36.79 4.22
N LEU A 16 -28.11 -36.77 4.90
CA LEU A 16 -27.76 -35.73 5.85
C LEU A 16 -27.47 -34.43 5.08
N LEU A 17 -28.38 -33.46 5.15
CA LEU A 17 -28.10 -32.07 4.78
C LEU A 17 -27.37 -31.40 5.94
N VAL A 18 -26.04 -31.26 5.82
CA VAL A 18 -25.25 -30.45 6.74
C VAL A 18 -25.32 -29.00 6.25
N PHE A 19 -26.10 -28.17 6.93
CA PHE A 19 -26.02 -26.72 6.76
C PHE A 19 -24.82 -26.21 7.57
N SER A 20 -23.70 -25.94 6.90
CA SER A 20 -22.60 -25.18 7.48
C SER A 20 -22.99 -23.70 7.48
N PHE A 21 -23.45 -23.19 8.62
CA PHE A 21 -23.51 -21.74 8.84
C PHE A 21 -22.09 -21.25 9.14
N SER A 22 -21.43 -20.66 8.14
CA SER A 22 -20.25 -19.84 8.38
C SER A 22 -20.71 -18.54 9.05
N TYR A 23 -20.61 -18.46 10.36
CA TYR A 23 -20.60 -17.17 11.04
C TYR A 23 -19.29 -16.47 10.66
N SER A 24 -19.31 -15.69 9.58
CA SER A 24 -18.29 -14.67 9.35
C SER A 24 -18.39 -13.69 10.50
N LYS A 25 -17.34 -13.56 11.32
CA LYS A 25 -17.19 -12.38 12.17
C LYS A 25 -17.39 -11.14 11.28
N PRO A 26 -18.11 -10.10 11.75
CA PRO A 26 -18.13 -8.84 11.01
C PRO A 26 -16.67 -8.42 10.81
N SER A 27 -16.27 -8.20 9.54
CA SER A 27 -14.94 -7.67 9.26
C SER A 27 -14.78 -6.41 10.08
N GLN A 28 -13.65 -6.26 10.76
CA GLN A 28 -13.31 -5.02 11.45
C GLN A 28 -13.55 -3.87 10.46
N ALA A 29 -14.35 -2.87 10.86
CA ALA A 29 -14.66 -1.76 9.97
C ALA A 29 -13.35 -1.09 9.56
N VAL A 30 -13.14 -0.94 8.25
CA VAL A 30 -11.94 -0.26 7.71
C VAL A 30 -11.94 1.17 8.22
N ASP A 31 -10.93 1.55 9.00
CA ASP A 31 -10.76 2.95 9.42
C ASP A 31 -10.39 3.79 8.20
N THR A 32 -11.34 4.58 7.72
CA THR A 32 -11.15 5.43 6.55
C THR A 32 -10.46 6.75 6.88
N SER A 33 -10.19 7.05 8.16
CA SER A 33 -9.60 8.32 8.58
C SER A 33 -8.08 8.36 8.44
N ILE A 34 -7.47 7.20 8.21
CA ILE A 34 -6.02 7.04 8.11
C ILE A 34 -5.58 6.66 6.69
N TRP A 35 -4.32 6.93 6.39
CA TRP A 35 -3.56 6.41 5.26
C TRP A 35 -2.20 6.02 5.81
N GLY A 36 -2.16 4.87 6.48
CA GLY A 36 -1.07 4.57 7.42
C GLY A 36 0.17 3.97 6.77
N MET A 37 0.06 3.40 5.57
CA MET A 37 1.14 2.59 4.97
C MET A 37 1.26 2.88 3.48
N TYR A 38 2.18 2.21 2.80
CA TYR A 38 2.26 2.27 1.34
C TYR A 38 0.91 1.90 0.71
N GLN A 39 0.43 2.69 -0.27
CA GLN A 39 -0.93 2.55 -0.83
C GLN A 39 -2.06 2.48 0.22
N GLY A 40 -1.84 3.07 1.40
CA GLY A 40 -2.84 3.38 2.42
C GLY A 40 -3.06 2.34 3.51
N ASN A 41 -2.74 1.07 3.28
CA ASN A 41 -3.01 -0.03 4.22
C ASN A 41 -2.08 -1.22 4.01
N ALA A 42 -2.13 -2.20 4.93
CA ALA A 42 -1.28 -3.40 4.90
C ALA A 42 -1.47 -4.27 3.64
N ALA A 43 -2.62 -4.16 2.98
CA ALA A 43 -2.95 -4.86 1.74
C ALA A 43 -2.52 -4.08 0.47
N HIS A 44 -2.02 -2.86 0.62
CA HIS A 44 -1.60 -1.95 -0.44
C HIS A 44 -2.70 -1.67 -1.48
N THR A 45 -3.97 -1.71 -1.09
CA THR A 45 -5.05 -1.67 -2.09
C THR A 45 -5.18 -0.34 -2.81
N GLY A 46 -4.63 0.76 -2.27
CA GLY A 46 -4.85 2.10 -2.81
C GLY A 46 -6.34 2.48 -2.81
N TYR A 47 -7.16 1.81 -1.99
CA TYR A 47 -8.61 1.98 -1.94
C TYR A 47 -9.06 2.52 -0.58
N VAL A 48 -9.84 3.59 -0.62
CA VAL A 48 -10.48 4.19 0.54
C VAL A 48 -12.00 4.10 0.35
N PRO A 49 -12.75 3.33 1.16
CA PRO A 49 -14.16 3.03 0.91
C PRO A 49 -15.12 4.18 1.31
N ILE A 50 -14.82 5.39 0.85
CA ILE A 50 -15.62 6.61 1.02
C ILE A 50 -16.25 7.06 -0.31
N VAL A 51 -17.30 7.86 -0.22
CA VAL A 51 -17.89 8.57 -1.37
C VAL A 51 -17.45 10.03 -1.27
N ILE A 52 -16.88 10.56 -2.35
CA ILE A 52 -16.45 11.96 -2.41
C ILE A 52 -17.36 12.75 -3.34
N ASP A 53 -17.88 13.87 -2.85
CA ASP A 53 -18.54 14.87 -3.68
C ASP A 53 -17.49 15.82 -4.26
N THR A 54 -17.23 15.72 -5.56
CA THR A 54 -16.16 16.49 -6.21
C THR A 54 -16.39 18.00 -6.19
N ALA A 55 -17.64 18.45 -6.03
CA ALA A 55 -17.95 19.88 -5.89
C ALA A 55 -17.46 20.46 -4.55
N LYS A 56 -17.20 19.61 -3.56
CA LYS A 56 -16.67 20.00 -2.25
C LYS A 56 -15.15 19.99 -2.18
N ILE A 57 -14.46 19.47 -3.21
CA ILE A 57 -13.01 19.40 -3.20
C ILE A 57 -12.42 20.80 -3.35
N LYS A 58 -11.66 21.25 -2.35
CA LYS A 58 -10.99 22.56 -2.34
C LYS A 58 -9.60 22.44 -1.74
N GLN A 59 -8.62 23.08 -2.37
CA GLN A 59 -7.30 23.23 -1.77
C GLN A 59 -7.43 24.06 -0.48
N ILE A 60 -6.88 23.57 0.62
CA ILE A 60 -6.89 24.25 1.92
C ILE A 60 -5.58 25.04 2.07
N TRP A 61 -4.46 24.36 1.90
CA TRP A 61 -3.13 24.91 2.06
C TRP A 61 -2.12 24.19 1.16
N SER A 62 -0.97 24.83 0.97
CA SER A 62 0.21 24.23 0.36
C SER A 62 1.43 24.78 1.06
N VAL A 63 2.27 23.89 1.56
CA VAL A 63 3.51 24.27 2.27
C VAL A 63 4.72 23.69 1.56
N ASP A 64 5.81 24.43 1.62
CA ASP A 64 7.11 23.94 1.18
C ASP A 64 7.68 23.05 2.30
N VAL A 65 7.96 21.80 1.98
CA VAL A 65 8.64 20.84 2.89
C VAL A 65 10.18 20.95 2.70
N GLY A 66 10.61 21.71 1.70
CA GLY A 66 12.00 22.08 1.47
C GLY A 66 12.76 21.03 0.68
N GLN A 67 13.53 21.51 -0.30
CA GLN A 67 14.63 20.75 -0.93
C GLN A 67 15.96 21.38 -0.54
N ASP A 68 16.27 21.35 0.75
CA ASP A 68 17.47 22.00 1.32
C ASP A 68 18.76 21.21 1.04
N GLY A 69 18.67 20.14 0.24
CA GLY A 69 19.83 19.40 -0.24
C GLY A 69 20.74 20.25 -1.13
N PHE A 70 22.01 19.84 -1.25
CA PHE A 70 22.94 20.51 -2.15
C PHE A 70 22.41 20.46 -3.60
N PRO A 71 22.52 21.56 -4.38
CA PRO A 71 22.09 21.56 -5.78
C PRO A 71 22.70 20.39 -6.56
N GLY A 72 21.86 19.56 -7.17
CA GLY A 72 22.28 18.38 -7.94
C GLY A 72 22.49 17.10 -7.13
N MET A 73 22.32 17.13 -5.80
CA MET A 73 22.28 15.94 -4.95
C MET A 73 20.85 15.43 -4.77
N ASN A 74 20.72 14.14 -4.46
CA ASN A 74 19.42 13.51 -4.28
C ASN A 74 18.71 14.06 -3.02
N THR A 75 17.53 14.61 -3.22
CA THR A 75 16.59 14.98 -2.16
C THR A 75 15.26 14.33 -2.48
N GLU A 76 14.71 13.60 -1.53
CA GLU A 76 13.43 12.93 -1.68
C GLU A 76 12.49 13.31 -0.55
N ILE A 77 11.28 13.69 -0.93
CA ILE A 77 10.16 13.84 0.00
C ILE A 77 9.26 12.63 -0.21
N HIS A 78 9.10 11.83 0.83
CA HIS A 78 8.33 10.60 0.72
C HIS A 78 6.83 10.89 0.71
N GLN A 79 6.05 9.93 0.21
CA GLN A 79 4.59 9.95 0.33
C GLN A 79 4.19 10.16 1.79
N ALA A 80 3.19 10.98 2.01
CA ALA A 80 2.70 11.24 3.36
C ALA A 80 1.99 10.01 3.92
N SER A 81 2.14 9.76 5.22
CA SER A 81 1.17 8.96 5.97
C SER A 81 0.18 9.89 6.67
N ILE A 82 -1.07 9.44 6.82
CA ILE A 82 -2.14 10.20 7.48
C ILE A 82 -2.53 9.46 8.75
N GLY A 83 -2.30 10.12 9.89
CA GLY A 83 -2.72 9.65 11.21
C GLY A 83 -4.11 10.14 11.60
N HIS A 84 -4.46 9.93 12.86
CA HIS A 84 -5.74 10.41 13.39
C HIS A 84 -5.74 11.94 13.58
N LYS A 85 -4.58 12.53 13.85
CA LYS A 85 -4.44 13.97 14.17
C LYS A 85 -3.59 14.75 13.18
N TYR A 86 -2.60 14.13 12.55
CA TYR A 86 -1.64 14.83 11.70
C TYR A 86 -1.31 14.08 10.42
N VAL A 87 -0.70 14.80 9.49
CA VAL A 87 -0.05 14.23 8.30
C VAL A 87 1.45 14.13 8.58
N PHE A 88 2.06 12.99 8.32
CA PHE A 88 3.49 12.80 8.56
C PHE A 88 4.26 12.69 7.25
N VAL A 89 5.34 13.44 7.14
CA VAL A 89 6.25 13.38 5.99
C VAL A 89 7.67 13.16 6.50
N SER A 90 8.31 12.12 5.97
CA SER A 90 9.74 11.91 6.12
C SER A 90 10.49 12.49 4.92
N ARG A 91 11.57 13.21 5.18
CA ARG A 91 12.39 13.85 4.15
C ARG A 91 13.81 13.32 4.18
N TYR A 92 14.24 12.79 3.04
CA TYR A 92 15.62 12.39 2.79
C TYR A 92 16.40 13.49 2.06
N ASN A 93 17.46 13.99 2.68
CA ASN A 93 18.38 14.97 2.12
C ASN A 93 19.81 14.41 2.13
N TYR A 94 20.35 14.06 0.97
CA TYR A 94 21.72 13.53 0.90
C TYR A 94 22.75 14.53 1.45
N GLY A 95 23.52 14.10 2.45
CA GLY A 95 24.58 14.90 3.07
C GLY A 95 24.08 16.02 3.99
N GLN A 96 22.78 16.11 4.25
CA GLN A 96 22.16 17.06 5.17
C GLN A 96 21.33 16.32 6.23
N ALA A 97 20.71 17.06 7.16
CA ALA A 97 19.81 16.47 8.13
C ALA A 97 18.54 15.95 7.44
N ASN A 98 18.14 14.74 7.81
CA ASN A 98 16.90 14.09 7.42
C ASN A 98 15.87 14.33 8.52
N SER A 99 14.60 14.44 8.17
CA SER A 99 13.55 14.74 9.15
C SER A 99 12.35 13.82 9.03
N LEU A 100 11.62 13.70 10.14
CA LEU A 100 10.22 13.27 10.18
C LEU A 100 9.41 14.42 10.78
N GLU A 101 8.43 14.90 10.05
CA GLU A 101 7.65 16.09 10.41
C GLU A 101 6.16 15.75 10.45
N ALA A 102 5.45 16.30 11.43
CA ALA A 102 4.00 16.26 11.52
C ALA A 102 3.39 17.61 11.15
N PHE A 103 2.40 17.57 10.27
CA PHE A 103 1.71 18.74 9.75
C PHE A 103 0.26 18.77 10.23
N SER A 104 -0.19 19.94 10.64
CA SER A 104 -1.59 20.23 10.96
C SER A 104 -2.49 20.03 9.73
N PHE A 105 -3.65 19.40 9.93
CA PHE A 105 -4.67 19.31 8.87
C PHE A 105 -5.27 20.67 8.50
N GLU A 106 -5.31 21.62 9.44
CA GLU A 106 -6.06 22.87 9.31
C GLU A 106 -5.36 23.87 8.38
N ASP A 107 -4.03 24.00 8.52
CA ASP A 107 -3.24 25.06 7.90
C ASP A 107 -1.85 24.61 7.42
N GLY A 108 -1.48 23.34 7.64
CA GLY A 108 -0.22 22.77 7.18
C GLY A 108 1.01 23.26 7.94
N HIS A 109 0.88 23.91 9.10
CA HIS A 109 2.07 24.22 9.90
C HIS A 109 2.65 22.93 10.52
N VAL A 110 3.98 22.93 10.72
CA VAL A 110 4.68 21.83 11.40
C VAL A 110 4.36 21.89 12.90
N VAL A 111 3.72 20.84 13.41
CA VAL A 111 3.34 20.69 14.83
C VAL A 111 4.51 20.20 15.66
N TRP A 112 5.26 19.23 15.12
CA TRP A 112 6.51 18.74 15.68
C TRP A 112 7.41 18.23 14.57
N SER A 113 8.72 18.16 14.84
CA SER A 113 9.73 17.62 13.92
C SER A 113 10.77 16.82 14.70
N VAL A 114 11.21 15.73 14.11
CA VAL A 114 12.30 14.88 14.59
C VAL A 114 13.47 14.99 13.63
N ASP A 115 14.65 15.36 14.16
CA ASP A 115 15.92 15.31 13.44
C ASP A 115 16.48 13.87 13.47
N LEU A 116 16.54 13.25 12.30
CA LEU A 116 17.07 11.90 12.10
C LEU A 116 18.55 11.89 11.68
N ASN A 117 19.22 13.05 11.80
CA ASN A 117 20.59 13.30 11.39
C ASN A 117 20.82 12.90 9.93
N HIS A 118 22.04 12.47 9.59
CA HIS A 118 22.43 12.07 8.23
C HIS A 118 22.08 10.62 7.86
N LEU A 119 21.15 9.98 8.57
CA LEU A 119 20.73 8.61 8.27
C LEU A 119 19.69 8.62 7.15
N ALA A 120 19.82 7.73 6.15
CA ALA A 120 18.89 7.68 5.02
C ALA A 120 17.51 7.21 5.51
N VAL A 121 16.65 8.18 5.84
CA VAL A 121 15.27 7.93 6.25
C VAL A 121 14.48 7.37 5.08
N GLN A 122 13.52 6.50 5.37
CA GLN A 122 12.60 5.88 4.43
C GLN A 122 11.18 6.42 4.67
N PRO A 123 10.19 6.16 3.80
CA PRO A 123 8.82 6.64 3.99
C PRO A 123 8.24 6.27 5.36
N SER A 124 7.45 7.19 5.93
CA SER A 124 6.77 6.96 7.20
C SER A 124 5.57 6.02 7.06
N ALA A 125 5.31 5.27 8.12
CA ALA A 125 4.07 4.54 8.33
C ALA A 125 3.44 4.95 9.67
N TYR A 126 2.15 4.71 9.81
CA TYR A 126 1.36 5.07 10.97
C TYR A 126 0.39 3.94 11.35
N SER A 127 0.27 3.69 12.66
CA SER A 127 -0.81 2.89 13.25
C SER A 127 -1.05 3.32 14.69
N ASP A 128 -2.31 3.47 15.08
CA ASP A 128 -2.75 3.62 16.48
C ASP A 128 -1.93 4.61 17.34
N GLY A 129 -1.73 5.83 16.83
CA GLY A 129 -1.00 6.89 17.54
C GLY A 129 0.52 6.78 17.49
N VAL A 130 1.07 5.85 16.69
CA VAL A 130 2.51 5.65 16.53
C VAL A 130 2.94 5.85 15.09
N VAL A 131 3.98 6.66 14.88
CA VAL A 131 4.62 6.87 13.59
C VAL A 131 5.93 6.07 13.53
N TYR A 132 6.06 5.24 12.51
CA TYR A 132 7.22 4.40 12.27
C TYR A 132 8.02 4.88 11.06
N VAL A 133 9.35 4.92 11.19
CA VAL A 133 10.27 5.19 10.07
C VAL A 133 11.47 4.27 10.14
N GLN A 134 11.95 3.81 8.99
CA GLN A 134 13.26 3.17 8.90
C GLN A 134 14.32 4.23 8.59
N THR A 135 15.49 4.09 9.22
CA THR A 135 16.70 4.79 8.80
C THR A 135 17.74 3.76 8.39
N VAL A 136 18.27 3.88 7.18
CA VAL A 136 19.27 2.99 6.60
C VAL A 136 20.62 3.70 6.55
N TYR A 137 21.68 2.99 6.90
CA TYR A 137 23.03 3.51 6.83
C TYR A 137 24.04 2.38 6.59
N GLY A 138 25.14 2.70 5.90
CA GLY A 138 26.17 1.71 5.56
C GLY A 138 26.82 1.03 6.76
N ASP A 139 26.83 1.68 7.93
CA ASP A 139 27.07 1.00 9.20
C ASP A 139 25.74 0.45 9.73
N SER A 140 25.53 -0.85 9.55
CA SER A 140 24.34 -1.56 10.01
C SER A 140 24.09 -1.48 11.53
N ARG A 141 25.05 -0.98 12.33
CA ARG A 141 24.85 -0.62 13.74
C ARG A 141 24.02 0.64 13.94
N LYS A 142 23.84 1.43 12.88
CA LYS A 142 23.05 2.66 12.87
C LYS A 142 21.66 2.47 12.24
N THR A 143 21.48 1.41 11.45
CA THR A 143 20.22 1.05 10.81
C THR A 143 19.18 0.66 11.86
N ARG A 144 18.02 1.34 11.85
CA ARG A 144 16.98 1.22 12.87
C ARG A 144 15.59 1.41 12.30
N LEU A 145 14.63 0.67 12.85
CA LEU A 145 13.22 1.04 12.85
C LEU A 145 12.99 1.92 14.09
N TRP A 146 12.41 3.09 13.89
CA TRP A 146 12.05 4.02 14.96
C TRP A 146 10.54 4.06 15.13
N ALA A 147 10.09 4.33 16.36
CA ALA A 147 8.70 4.58 16.70
C ALA A 147 8.60 5.89 17.49
N PHE A 148 7.69 6.77 17.09
CA PHE A 148 7.44 8.07 17.69
C PHE A 148 5.95 8.23 18.02
N ASP A 149 5.65 8.95 19.10
CA ASP A 149 4.27 9.31 19.46
C ASP A 149 3.69 10.33 18.47
N GLU A 150 2.46 10.10 18.00
CA GLU A 150 1.76 10.99 17.06
C GLU A 150 1.59 12.41 17.61
N ASN A 151 1.37 12.58 18.92
CA ASN A 151 1.00 13.87 19.49
C ASN A 151 2.19 14.82 19.63
N SER A 152 3.36 14.26 19.90
CA SER A 152 4.52 15.02 20.36
C SER A 152 5.78 14.82 19.53
N GLY A 153 5.85 13.75 18.73
CA GLY A 153 7.08 13.31 18.09
C GLY A 153 8.09 12.72 19.08
N GLU A 154 7.70 12.47 20.35
CA GLU A 154 8.58 11.87 21.34
C GLU A 154 8.97 10.44 20.94
N TYR A 155 10.24 10.12 21.14
CA TYR A 155 10.78 8.78 20.96
C TYR A 155 10.08 7.79 21.89
N LEU A 156 9.53 6.71 21.32
CA LEU A 156 8.94 5.60 22.07
C LEU A 156 9.93 4.45 22.22
N PHE A 157 10.42 3.94 21.08
CA PHE A 157 11.43 2.88 21.05
C PHE A 157 12.10 2.83 19.67
N SER A 158 13.17 2.03 19.58
CA SER A 158 13.76 1.66 18.30
C SER A 158 14.31 0.24 18.31
N SER A 159 14.33 -0.38 17.14
CA SER A 159 14.88 -1.72 16.94
C SER A 159 15.95 -1.68 15.85
N GLN A 160 17.14 -2.18 16.16
CA GLN A 160 18.21 -2.29 15.18
C GLN A 160 17.93 -3.44 14.20
N PHE A 161 18.30 -3.26 12.94
CA PHE A 161 18.32 -4.32 11.95
C PHE A 161 19.47 -4.15 10.96
N LEU A 162 19.74 -5.19 10.17
CA LEU A 162 20.77 -5.15 9.14
C LEU A 162 20.18 -4.55 7.87
N ALA A 163 20.94 -3.69 7.19
CA ALA A 163 20.68 -3.23 5.83
C ALA A 163 22.03 -2.78 5.25
N GLU A 164 22.10 -2.58 3.94
CA GLU A 164 23.28 -2.03 3.28
C GLU A 164 23.05 -0.55 2.94
N TYR A 165 22.47 -0.28 1.77
CA TYR A 165 22.21 1.07 1.25
C TYR A 165 20.90 1.14 0.48
N GLN A 166 20.02 0.14 0.64
CA GLN A 166 18.79 0.05 -0.11
C GLN A 166 17.79 1.12 0.31
N SER A 167 17.00 1.58 -0.65
CA SER A 167 15.77 2.32 -0.45
C SER A 167 14.61 1.34 -0.26
N TYR A 168 13.72 1.69 0.66
CA TYR A 168 12.56 0.87 1.03
C TYR A 168 11.29 1.70 0.92
N LYS A 169 10.16 1.04 0.68
CA LYS A 169 8.85 1.65 0.88
C LYS A 169 8.49 1.64 2.37
N ALA A 170 7.41 2.35 2.73
CA ALA A 170 6.93 2.41 4.10
C ALA A 170 6.76 1.01 4.71
N PRO A 171 7.12 0.80 5.98
CA PRO A 171 6.89 -0.48 6.66
C PRO A 171 5.38 -0.74 6.79
N VAL A 172 5.02 -2.02 6.90
CA VAL A 172 3.63 -2.46 7.07
C VAL A 172 3.39 -2.84 8.51
N ILE A 173 2.32 -2.29 9.10
CA ILE A 173 1.89 -2.61 10.45
C ILE A 173 0.66 -3.50 10.34
N ASP A 174 0.66 -4.61 11.07
CA ASP A 174 -0.54 -5.43 11.25
C ASP A 174 -0.56 -5.90 12.70
N ASN A 175 -1.55 -5.41 13.44
CA ASN A 175 -1.73 -5.68 14.87
C ASN A 175 -0.47 -5.34 15.69
N ASP A 176 0.14 -6.35 16.30
CA ASP A 176 1.27 -6.25 17.22
C ASP A 176 2.65 -6.29 16.51
N LYS A 177 2.67 -6.24 15.17
CA LYS A 177 3.88 -6.43 14.36
C LYS A 177 4.09 -5.31 13.34
N VAL A 178 5.35 -4.94 13.17
CA VAL A 178 5.83 -4.11 12.07
C VAL A 178 6.71 -4.95 11.16
N TYR A 179 6.37 -5.03 9.89
CA TYR A 179 7.14 -5.72 8.85
C TYR A 179 7.85 -4.68 8.00
N ALA A 180 9.16 -4.83 7.86
CA ALA A 180 9.98 -3.86 7.16
C ALA A 180 11.02 -4.57 6.31
N SER A 181 11.29 -4.03 5.12
CA SER A 181 12.36 -4.52 4.25
C SER A 181 13.72 -4.34 4.94
N GLY A 182 14.63 -5.29 4.77
CA GLY A 182 15.92 -5.26 5.42
C GLY A 182 16.81 -6.44 5.05
N GLY A 183 17.95 -6.56 5.72
CA GLY A 183 18.97 -7.57 5.46
C GLY A 183 20.02 -7.12 4.45
N PHE A 184 21.11 -7.89 4.39
CA PHE A 184 22.07 -7.79 3.29
C PHE A 184 21.37 -8.25 2.00
N ARG A 185 21.46 -7.45 0.94
CA ARG A 185 20.78 -7.64 -0.37
C ARG A 185 19.25 -7.51 -0.35
N ALA A 186 18.55 -8.39 0.33
CA ALA A 186 17.11 -8.34 0.49
C ALA A 186 16.63 -9.25 1.61
N GLY A 187 15.42 -8.96 2.06
CA GLY A 187 14.79 -9.67 3.16
C GLY A 187 13.70 -8.84 3.81
N ILE A 188 13.03 -9.48 4.74
CA ILE A 188 11.95 -8.89 5.51
C ILE A 188 12.17 -9.19 6.99
N VAL A 189 12.08 -8.15 7.80
CA VAL A 189 12.26 -8.18 9.25
C VAL A 189 10.92 -7.89 9.89
N ALA A 190 10.51 -8.72 10.85
CA ALA A 190 9.38 -8.41 11.72
C ALA A 190 9.87 -7.89 13.08
N PHE A 191 9.20 -6.86 13.58
CA PHE A 191 9.44 -6.25 14.89
C PHE A 191 8.18 -6.26 15.72
N ASN A 192 8.32 -6.18 17.04
CA ASN A 192 7.20 -5.89 17.92
C ASN A 192 6.78 -4.42 17.74
N ALA A 193 5.47 -4.16 17.58
CA ALA A 193 4.94 -2.82 17.36
C ALA A 193 4.90 -1.93 18.61
N HIS A 194 5.04 -2.50 19.81
CA HIS A 194 4.88 -1.78 21.08
C HIS A 194 6.16 -1.60 21.89
N LYS A 195 7.25 -2.29 21.51
CA LYS A 195 8.54 -2.21 22.21
C LYS A 195 9.70 -2.59 21.29
N ALA A 196 10.90 -2.20 21.70
CA ALA A 196 12.13 -2.63 21.04
C ALA A 196 12.22 -4.17 21.02
N GLY A 197 12.48 -4.73 19.84
CA GLY A 197 12.64 -6.16 19.65
C GLY A 197 12.33 -6.63 18.24
N ARG A 198 13.34 -7.21 17.58
CA ARG A 198 13.14 -8.01 16.37
C ARG A 198 12.50 -9.35 16.76
N LEU A 199 11.46 -9.75 16.04
CA LEU A 199 10.77 -11.03 16.20
C LEU A 199 11.44 -12.10 15.32
N TRP A 200 11.55 -11.84 14.02
CA TRP A 200 12.15 -12.75 13.05
C TRP A 200 12.72 -11.99 11.86
N PHE A 201 13.51 -12.68 11.04
CA PHE A 201 14.04 -12.17 9.77
C PHE A 201 14.10 -13.29 8.74
N THR A 202 13.68 -12.98 7.52
CA THR A 202 13.76 -13.88 6.37
C THR A 202 14.59 -13.25 5.28
N HIS A 203 15.62 -13.97 4.82
CA HIS A 203 16.55 -13.51 3.79
C HIS A 203 16.09 -13.93 2.39
N PHE A 204 16.35 -13.09 1.39
CA PHE A 204 16.21 -13.43 -0.02
C PHE A 204 17.55 -13.21 -0.76
N ASP A 205 17.88 -14.15 -1.65
CA ASP A 205 19.23 -14.24 -2.25
C ASP A 205 19.53 -13.14 -3.29
N ARG A 206 18.50 -12.47 -3.80
CA ARG A 206 18.61 -11.43 -4.83
C ARG A 206 18.42 -10.07 -4.21
N TYR A 207 19.25 -9.13 -4.65
CA TYR A 207 19.20 -7.76 -4.18
C TYR A 207 17.83 -7.14 -4.52
N GLY A 208 17.31 -6.33 -3.61
CA GLY A 208 15.97 -5.74 -3.71
C GLY A 208 15.95 -4.30 -3.25
N GLU A 209 15.36 -3.44 -4.07
CA GLU A 209 15.15 -2.00 -3.88
C GLU A 209 13.67 -1.67 -3.97
N GLU A 210 13.26 -0.59 -3.30
CA GLU A 210 11.89 -0.05 -3.36
C GLU A 210 10.83 -1.09 -2.96
N ALA A 211 11.19 -2.02 -2.08
CA ALA A 211 10.30 -3.10 -1.67
C ALA A 211 9.57 -2.79 -0.36
N THR A 212 8.36 -3.32 -0.24
CA THR A 212 7.70 -3.57 1.05
C THR A 212 6.79 -4.78 0.90
N ALA A 213 6.40 -5.38 2.02
CA ALA A 213 5.60 -6.60 2.05
C ALA A 213 4.12 -6.30 2.16
N ALA A 214 3.25 -7.08 1.51
CA ALA A 214 1.81 -7.00 1.73
C ALA A 214 1.38 -8.01 2.81
N VAL A 215 0.48 -7.63 3.71
CA VAL A 215 0.05 -8.47 4.83
C VAL A 215 -1.46 -8.60 4.83
N ASN A 216 -1.96 -9.84 4.86
CA ASN A 216 -3.37 -10.14 5.10
C ASN A 216 -3.55 -10.87 6.43
N GLU A 217 -4.74 -11.40 6.69
CA GLU A 217 -5.01 -12.11 7.95
C GLU A 217 -4.13 -13.36 8.15
N LYS A 218 -3.68 -13.99 7.06
CA LYS A 218 -2.99 -15.29 7.06
C LYS A 218 -1.48 -15.18 6.84
N TYR A 219 -1.04 -14.33 5.92
CA TYR A 219 0.31 -14.37 5.36
C TYR A 219 0.95 -12.99 5.30
N VAL A 220 2.28 -13.00 5.28
CA VAL A 220 3.09 -11.92 4.72
C VAL A 220 3.51 -12.31 3.31
N LEU A 221 3.35 -11.41 2.35
CA LEU A 221 3.77 -11.59 0.97
C LEU A 221 4.90 -10.64 0.64
N TYR A 222 5.97 -11.17 0.07
CA TYR A 222 7.10 -10.38 -0.44
C TYR A 222 7.43 -10.86 -1.84
N TYR A 223 7.68 -9.94 -2.77
CA TYR A 223 8.06 -10.29 -4.13
C TYR A 223 9.53 -9.91 -4.36
N ASN A 224 10.37 -10.91 -4.63
CA ASN A 224 11.79 -10.72 -4.89
C ASN A 224 12.19 -11.48 -6.14
N ALA A 225 12.82 -10.80 -7.09
CA ALA A 225 13.40 -11.40 -8.28
C ALA A 225 12.49 -12.43 -9.01
N CYS A 226 11.30 -11.98 -9.39
CA CYS A 226 10.30 -12.77 -10.11
C CYS A 226 9.69 -13.95 -9.32
N VAL A 227 9.79 -13.92 -7.99
CA VAL A 227 9.18 -14.92 -7.12
C VAL A 227 8.32 -14.23 -6.06
N MET A 228 7.07 -14.66 -5.93
CA MET A 228 6.21 -14.32 -4.80
C MET A 228 6.52 -15.28 -3.64
N TYR A 229 7.01 -14.75 -2.54
CA TYR A 229 7.22 -15.47 -1.29
C TYR A 229 5.99 -15.31 -0.40
N LYS A 230 5.44 -16.44 0.06
CA LYS A 230 4.37 -16.49 1.05
C LYS A 230 4.97 -16.94 2.38
N LEU A 231 4.89 -16.11 3.41
CA LEU A 231 5.53 -16.33 4.70
C LEU A 231 4.49 -16.47 5.82
N ASP A 232 4.82 -17.28 6.82
CA ASP A 232 4.11 -17.30 8.09
C ASP A 232 4.34 -15.99 8.86
N LYS A 233 3.26 -15.36 9.34
CA LYS A 233 3.32 -14.06 10.02
C LYS A 233 4.06 -14.09 11.36
N ASN A 234 4.04 -15.24 12.04
CA ASN A 234 4.58 -15.37 13.39
C ASN A 234 6.03 -15.83 13.40
N THR A 235 6.43 -16.67 12.44
CA THR A 235 7.79 -17.24 12.40
C THR A 235 8.66 -16.64 11.30
N GLY A 236 8.07 -16.10 10.25
CA GLY A 236 8.79 -15.69 9.04
C GLY A 236 9.17 -16.87 8.13
N ASP A 237 8.73 -18.09 8.44
CA ASP A 237 9.04 -19.25 7.61
C ASP A 237 8.40 -19.11 6.22
N ILE A 238 9.16 -19.44 5.18
CA ILE A 238 8.66 -19.47 3.81
C ILE A 238 7.74 -20.68 3.67
N LEU A 239 6.44 -20.43 3.56
CA LEU A 239 5.41 -21.46 3.36
C LEU A 239 5.37 -21.94 1.91
N SER A 240 5.52 -21.01 0.96
CA SER A 240 5.57 -21.32 -0.47
C SER A 240 6.31 -20.25 -1.25
N LYS A 241 6.69 -20.61 -2.48
CA LYS A 241 7.28 -19.73 -3.48
C LYS A 241 6.52 -19.92 -4.78
N ILE A 242 6.01 -18.84 -5.36
CA ILE A 242 5.27 -18.87 -6.62
C ILE A 242 6.12 -18.16 -7.67
N GLN A 243 6.58 -18.90 -8.68
CA GLN A 243 7.35 -18.35 -9.80
C GLN A 243 6.46 -17.51 -10.70
N ASP A 244 6.93 -16.31 -11.06
CA ASP A 244 6.31 -15.44 -12.06
C ASP A 244 7.10 -15.51 -13.37
N ASP A 245 6.57 -16.25 -14.35
CA ASP A 245 7.21 -16.42 -15.66
C ASP A 245 7.01 -15.21 -16.59
N TYR A 246 6.19 -14.22 -16.19
CA TYR A 246 5.93 -13.00 -16.97
C TYR A 246 6.84 -11.83 -16.56
N CYS A 247 7.48 -11.97 -15.41
CA CYS A 247 8.40 -10.98 -14.87
C CYS A 247 9.74 -10.95 -15.61
N GLU A 248 10.38 -9.79 -15.57
CA GLU A 248 11.78 -9.64 -15.90
C GLU A 248 12.46 -8.88 -14.77
N TRP A 249 13.39 -9.53 -14.06
CA TRP A 249 14.11 -8.89 -12.97
C TRP A 249 15.18 -7.95 -13.55
N LYS A 250 14.92 -6.64 -13.41
CA LYS A 250 15.78 -5.58 -13.92
C LYS A 250 16.03 -4.55 -12.82
N ARG A 251 17.29 -4.09 -12.76
CA ARG A 251 17.72 -2.95 -11.91
C ARG A 251 17.39 -3.12 -10.44
N ASP A 252 17.43 -4.36 -9.95
CA ASP A 252 17.28 -4.66 -8.53
C ASP A 252 15.94 -4.19 -7.90
N TYR A 253 14.96 -3.80 -8.72
CA TYR A 253 13.66 -3.32 -8.25
C TYR A 253 12.75 -4.50 -7.89
N ASP A 254 12.14 -4.44 -6.71
CA ASP A 254 11.19 -5.42 -6.20
C ASP A 254 9.77 -4.81 -6.19
N PRO A 255 8.94 -5.11 -7.22
CA PRO A 255 7.56 -4.65 -7.24
C PRO A 255 6.78 -5.08 -6.00
N THR A 256 5.91 -4.22 -5.51
CA THR A 256 5.15 -4.49 -4.28
C THR A 256 3.87 -5.27 -4.59
N PRO A 257 3.59 -6.40 -3.90
CA PRO A 257 2.31 -7.08 -4.01
C PRO A 257 1.15 -6.19 -3.54
N VAL A 258 0.02 -6.29 -4.24
CA VAL A 258 -1.26 -5.68 -3.84
C VAL A 258 -2.29 -6.79 -3.63
N LEU A 259 -2.86 -6.87 -2.44
CA LEU A 259 -3.76 -7.95 -2.06
C LEU A 259 -5.18 -7.72 -2.59
N PHE A 260 -5.83 -8.81 -2.98
CA PHE A 260 -7.26 -8.86 -3.29
C PHE A 260 -7.91 -9.95 -2.43
N GLY A 261 -8.53 -9.51 -1.34
CA GLY A 261 -8.98 -10.40 -0.27
C GLY A 261 -7.83 -11.15 0.39
N ASN A 262 -8.12 -12.35 0.92
CA ASN A 262 -7.13 -13.18 1.62
C ASN A 262 -6.41 -14.20 0.71
N ASP A 263 -6.89 -14.37 -0.52
CA ASP A 263 -6.52 -15.52 -1.34
C ASP A 263 -5.84 -15.12 -2.66
N PHE A 264 -5.78 -13.83 -3.00
CA PHE A 264 -5.15 -13.36 -4.23
C PHE A 264 -4.23 -12.16 -4.00
N ALA A 265 -3.24 -12.04 -4.88
CA ALA A 265 -2.37 -10.88 -4.97
C ALA A 265 -2.14 -10.50 -6.43
N PHE A 266 -1.89 -9.22 -6.66
CA PHE A 266 -1.46 -8.67 -7.94
C PHE A 266 -0.06 -8.10 -7.83
N VAL A 267 0.73 -8.25 -8.89
CA VAL A 267 2.03 -7.60 -9.04
C VAL A 267 2.11 -7.01 -10.44
N THR A 268 2.56 -5.75 -10.55
CA THR A 268 2.95 -5.19 -11.85
C THR A 268 4.46 -5.33 -12.04
N SER A 269 4.89 -6.12 -13.03
CA SER A 269 6.30 -6.32 -13.39
C SER A 269 6.44 -6.49 -14.90
N ASN A 270 7.50 -5.93 -15.51
CA ASN A 270 7.78 -6.07 -16.95
C ASN A 270 6.58 -5.76 -17.87
N GLN A 271 5.77 -4.75 -17.54
CA GLN A 271 4.54 -4.40 -18.23
C GLN A 271 3.42 -5.47 -18.17
N TYR A 272 3.51 -6.42 -17.25
CA TYR A 272 2.44 -7.36 -16.94
C TYR A 272 1.84 -7.05 -15.57
N LEU A 273 0.52 -7.13 -15.48
CA LEU A 273 -0.20 -7.32 -14.23
C LEU A 273 -0.42 -8.82 -14.04
N THR A 274 0.31 -9.44 -13.13
CA THR A 274 0.22 -10.87 -12.81
C THR A 274 -0.67 -11.07 -11.60
N LYS A 275 -1.67 -11.97 -11.69
CA LYS A 275 -2.51 -12.40 -10.57
C LYS A 275 -1.98 -13.73 -10.00
N PHE A 276 -1.81 -13.77 -8.70
CA PHE A 276 -1.40 -14.96 -7.95
C PHE A 276 -2.57 -15.49 -7.13
N ASN A 277 -2.79 -16.80 -7.17
CA ASN A 277 -3.68 -17.51 -6.26
C ASN A 277 -2.84 -18.08 -5.11
N LEU A 278 -3.07 -17.57 -3.90
CA LEU A 278 -2.30 -17.87 -2.69
C LEU A 278 -2.74 -19.17 -2.01
N ALA A 279 -3.93 -19.67 -2.33
CA ALA A 279 -4.44 -20.94 -1.82
C ALA A 279 -3.87 -22.12 -2.63
N GLU A 280 -3.71 -21.93 -3.94
CA GLU A 280 -3.19 -22.93 -4.87
C GLU A 280 -1.71 -22.77 -5.21
N ASP A 281 -1.07 -21.71 -4.70
CA ASP A 281 0.35 -21.40 -4.92
C ASP A 281 0.75 -21.34 -6.41
N LYS A 282 -0.07 -20.66 -7.21
CA LYS A 282 0.12 -20.55 -8.67
C LYS A 282 -0.17 -19.15 -9.21
N VAL A 283 0.41 -18.83 -10.35
CA VAL A 283 -0.07 -17.74 -11.21
C VAL A 283 -1.39 -18.15 -11.84
N GLU A 284 -2.39 -17.29 -11.74
CA GLU A 284 -3.74 -17.54 -12.29
C GLU A 284 -3.86 -17.01 -13.71
N PHE A 285 -3.44 -15.75 -13.93
CA PHE A 285 -3.32 -15.14 -15.25
C PHE A 285 -2.34 -13.97 -15.20
N ALA A 286 -1.92 -13.49 -16.37
CA ALA A 286 -1.19 -12.23 -16.51
C ALA A 286 -1.75 -11.41 -17.67
N ILE A 287 -1.81 -10.09 -17.49
CA ILE A 287 -2.33 -9.12 -18.47
C ILE A 287 -1.20 -8.21 -18.90
N ASN A 288 -0.92 -8.15 -20.20
CA ASN A 288 0.18 -7.35 -20.76
C ASN A 288 -0.17 -5.85 -20.91
N ASN A 289 0.86 -5.08 -21.25
CA ASN A 289 0.82 -3.63 -21.50
C ASN A 289 0.31 -2.79 -20.32
N VAL A 290 0.56 -3.23 -19.09
CA VAL A 290 0.22 -2.50 -17.86
C VAL A 290 1.43 -1.71 -17.36
N SER A 291 1.31 -0.39 -17.23
CA SER A 291 2.44 0.48 -16.91
C SER A 291 2.39 1.13 -15.52
N SER A 292 1.35 0.85 -14.72
CA SER A 292 1.21 1.40 -13.36
C SER A 292 1.14 0.29 -12.31
N ASN A 293 1.46 0.65 -11.06
CA ASN A 293 1.03 -0.15 -9.93
C ASN A 293 -0.51 -0.21 -9.88
N PRO A 294 -1.10 -1.34 -9.47
CA PRO A 294 -2.54 -1.48 -9.42
C PRO A 294 -3.11 -0.84 -8.14
N SER A 295 -4.35 -0.38 -8.24
CA SER A 295 -5.20 -0.10 -7.07
C SER A 295 -6.44 -0.97 -7.18
N VAL A 296 -6.89 -1.54 -6.06
CA VAL A 296 -7.85 -2.63 -6.02
C VAL A 296 -9.00 -2.28 -5.09
N ASP A 297 -10.23 -2.32 -5.60
CA ASP A 297 -11.43 -2.33 -4.75
C ASP A 297 -11.99 -3.76 -4.62
N ASP A 298 -13.15 -3.92 -3.98
CA ASP A 298 -13.76 -5.22 -3.70
C ASP A 298 -14.07 -6.06 -4.97
N LYS A 299 -14.00 -5.48 -6.17
CA LYS A 299 -14.40 -6.15 -7.42
C LYS A 299 -13.43 -5.93 -8.58
N LYS A 300 -12.66 -4.84 -8.59
CA LYS A 300 -11.90 -4.40 -9.75
C LYS A 300 -10.48 -4.01 -9.39
N VAL A 301 -9.59 -4.27 -10.35
CA VAL A 301 -8.25 -3.72 -10.39
C VAL A 301 -8.25 -2.54 -11.36
N TYR A 302 -7.66 -1.43 -10.92
CA TYR A 302 -7.50 -0.19 -11.68
C TYR A 302 -6.03 -0.01 -12.03
N VAL A 303 -5.75 0.14 -13.33
CA VAL A 303 -4.39 0.26 -13.86
C VAL A 303 -4.35 1.21 -15.05
N ILE A 304 -3.15 1.64 -15.42
CA ILE A 304 -2.88 2.16 -16.75
C ILE A 304 -2.49 1.00 -17.66
N LYS A 305 -3.36 0.66 -18.60
CA LYS A 305 -3.15 -0.36 -19.62
C LYS A 305 -3.22 0.28 -21.00
N ASP A 306 -2.25 0.01 -21.87
CA ASP A 306 -2.16 0.61 -23.20
C ASP A 306 -2.22 2.16 -23.17
N SER A 307 -1.62 2.78 -22.15
CA SER A 307 -1.72 4.22 -21.87
C SER A 307 -3.14 4.75 -21.58
N GLN A 308 -4.07 3.89 -21.20
CA GLN A 308 -5.45 4.22 -20.85
C GLN A 308 -5.76 3.83 -19.40
N LEU A 309 -6.57 4.64 -18.72
CA LEU A 309 -7.08 4.25 -17.40
C LEU A 309 -8.11 3.13 -17.59
N THR A 310 -7.79 1.94 -17.11
CA THR A 310 -8.54 0.71 -17.35
C THR A 310 -8.99 0.12 -16.02
N ALA A 311 -10.26 -0.29 -15.94
CA ALA A 311 -10.76 -1.12 -14.86
C ALA A 311 -10.95 -2.55 -15.34
N ILE A 312 -10.40 -3.49 -14.60
CA ILE A 312 -10.37 -4.92 -14.90
C ILE A 312 -11.13 -5.65 -13.79
N ASN A 313 -11.91 -6.66 -14.15
CA ASN A 313 -12.53 -7.56 -13.17
C ASN A 313 -11.41 -8.33 -12.44
N ALA A 314 -11.32 -8.16 -11.11
CA ALA A 314 -10.24 -8.75 -10.32
C ALA A 314 -10.30 -10.29 -10.28
N GLU A 315 -11.48 -10.88 -10.45
CA GLU A 315 -11.65 -12.32 -10.47
C GLU A 315 -11.23 -12.90 -11.83
N THR A 316 -11.75 -12.35 -12.93
CA THR A 316 -11.64 -12.97 -14.27
C THR A 316 -10.51 -12.42 -15.14
N GLY A 317 -10.01 -11.22 -14.84
CA GLY A 317 -9.04 -10.53 -15.70
C GLY A 317 -9.66 -9.81 -16.91
N ASP A 318 -10.98 -9.81 -17.04
CA ASP A 318 -11.66 -9.14 -18.15
C ASP A 318 -11.68 -7.62 -17.97
N VAL A 319 -11.44 -6.88 -19.05
CA VAL A 319 -11.62 -5.42 -19.06
C VAL A 319 -13.10 -5.09 -18.90
N VAL A 320 -13.44 -4.33 -17.87
CA VAL A 320 -14.81 -3.85 -17.61
C VAL A 320 -15.07 -2.54 -18.35
N TRP A 321 -14.11 -1.62 -18.30
CA TRP A 321 -14.15 -0.36 -19.02
C TRP A 321 -12.74 0.23 -19.16
N SER A 322 -12.56 1.13 -20.12
CA SER A 322 -11.35 1.92 -20.30
C SER A 322 -11.69 3.35 -20.69
N ILE A 323 -10.89 4.32 -20.23
CA ILE A 323 -10.95 5.72 -20.66
C ILE A 323 -9.69 6.04 -21.45
N ASP A 324 -9.89 6.37 -22.73
CA ASP A 324 -8.86 6.99 -23.56
C ASP A 324 -8.87 8.50 -23.30
N ALA A 325 -8.16 8.91 -22.24
CA ALA A 325 -7.80 10.31 -22.04
C ALA A 325 -6.35 10.45 -22.47
N SER A 326 -6.11 11.27 -23.49
CA SER A 326 -4.78 11.47 -24.07
C SER A 326 -3.72 11.73 -22.99
N ASP A 327 -2.78 10.78 -22.94
CA ASP A 327 -1.52 10.74 -22.21
C ASP A 327 -1.56 10.41 -20.69
N PHE A 328 -1.82 9.14 -20.37
CA PHE A 328 -1.44 8.51 -19.10
C PHE A 328 -0.04 7.85 -19.14
N ARG A 329 0.93 8.38 -19.90
CA ARG A 329 2.25 7.71 -20.04
C ARG A 329 3.16 7.84 -18.81
N LYS A 330 2.85 8.76 -17.89
CA LYS A 330 3.69 9.09 -16.73
C LYS A 330 2.89 9.15 -15.43
N VAL A 331 1.97 8.20 -15.26
CA VAL A 331 1.22 8.07 -14.00
C VAL A 331 2.16 7.60 -12.90
N GLU A 332 2.15 8.32 -11.79
CA GLU A 332 2.97 8.07 -10.61
C GLU A 332 2.15 7.38 -9.52
N ASP A 333 0.86 7.68 -9.44
CA ASP A 333 -0.01 7.12 -8.41
C ASP A 333 -1.47 6.97 -8.87
N LEU A 334 -2.13 5.96 -8.33
CA LEU A 334 -3.53 5.65 -8.53
C LEU A 334 -4.20 5.43 -7.17
N VAL A 335 -5.26 6.18 -6.88
CA VAL A 335 -6.03 6.03 -5.65
C VAL A 335 -7.51 5.93 -5.97
N VAL A 336 -8.19 5.02 -5.29
CA VAL A 336 -9.54 4.60 -5.64
C VAL A 336 -10.48 4.85 -4.46
N THR A 337 -11.70 5.30 -4.74
CA THR A 337 -12.77 5.41 -3.75
C THR A 337 -14.01 4.66 -4.19
N LYS A 338 -15.12 4.70 -3.44
CA LYS A 338 -16.38 4.05 -3.86
C LYS A 338 -16.88 4.59 -5.20
N ASN A 339 -16.60 5.86 -5.51
CA ASN A 339 -17.18 6.54 -6.66
C ASN A 339 -16.16 7.19 -7.61
N LEU A 340 -14.87 7.25 -7.26
CA LEU A 340 -13.83 7.92 -8.05
C LEU A 340 -12.58 7.05 -8.25
N VAL A 341 -11.84 7.35 -9.31
CA VAL A 341 -10.45 6.95 -9.50
C VAL A 341 -9.60 8.21 -9.69
N PHE A 342 -8.69 8.46 -8.75
CA PHE A 342 -7.69 9.51 -8.83
C PHE A 342 -6.47 8.98 -9.58
N VAL A 343 -5.98 9.79 -10.52
CA VAL A 343 -4.78 9.53 -11.31
C VAL A 343 -3.87 10.73 -11.17
N SER A 344 -2.66 10.50 -10.70
CA SER A 344 -1.63 11.52 -10.53
C SER A 344 -0.45 11.25 -11.43
N ASP A 345 0.01 12.30 -12.11
CA ASP A 345 1.29 12.35 -12.80
C ASP A 345 2.18 13.41 -12.13
N ARG A 346 3.39 13.67 -12.65
CA ARG A 346 4.31 14.65 -12.07
C ARG A 346 3.74 16.08 -11.92
N LYS A 347 2.72 16.44 -12.69
CA LYS A 347 2.21 17.82 -12.81
C LYS A 347 0.78 17.97 -12.34
N LYS A 348 -0.06 16.95 -12.49
CA LYS A 348 -1.51 17.06 -12.28
C LYS A 348 -2.08 15.85 -11.59
N THR A 349 -3.15 16.09 -10.85
CA THR A 349 -4.01 15.06 -10.29
C THR A 349 -5.40 15.23 -10.87
N ARG A 350 -5.98 14.13 -11.36
CA ARG A 350 -7.28 14.08 -12.05
C ARG A 350 -8.15 13.03 -11.38
N ALA A 351 -9.44 13.30 -11.20
CA ALA A 351 -10.41 12.32 -10.69
C ALA A 351 -11.46 11.97 -11.75
N TYR A 352 -11.63 10.69 -11.99
CA TYR A 352 -12.60 10.13 -12.95
C TYR A 352 -13.74 9.42 -12.22
N SER A 353 -14.96 9.56 -12.72
CA SER A 353 -16.13 8.93 -12.10
C SER A 353 -16.16 7.40 -12.34
N LYS A 354 -16.55 6.61 -11.36
CA LYS A 354 -16.81 5.17 -11.55
C LYS A 354 -18.16 4.86 -12.19
N SER A 355 -19.08 5.82 -12.28
CA SER A 355 -20.47 5.59 -12.74
C SER A 355 -20.96 6.55 -13.83
N LYS A 356 -20.45 7.79 -13.88
CA LYS A 356 -20.86 8.81 -14.86
C LYS A 356 -20.08 8.70 -16.16
N LYS A 357 -20.27 7.59 -16.91
CA LYS A 357 -19.56 7.31 -18.18
C LYS A 357 -18.03 7.43 -18.09
N HIS A 358 -17.48 7.31 -16.89
CA HIS A 358 -16.05 7.42 -16.63
C HIS A 358 -15.44 8.78 -17.01
N GLU A 359 -16.23 9.86 -16.92
CA GLU A 359 -15.78 11.21 -17.23
C GLU A 359 -14.84 11.80 -16.15
N LEU A 360 -14.00 12.75 -16.57
CA LEU A 360 -13.20 13.60 -15.68
C LEU A 360 -14.14 14.53 -14.90
N VAL A 361 -14.14 14.43 -13.58
CA VAL A 361 -15.05 15.18 -12.69
C VAL A 361 -14.35 16.15 -11.74
N TRP A 362 -13.01 16.11 -11.67
CA TRP A 362 -12.19 17.05 -10.91
C TRP A 362 -10.73 17.01 -11.39
N GLN A 363 -10.00 18.12 -11.28
CA GLN A 363 -8.54 18.16 -11.45
C GLN A 363 -7.89 19.23 -10.56
N ALA A 364 -6.59 19.06 -10.30
CA ALA A 364 -5.70 20.09 -9.78
C ALA A 364 -4.38 20.12 -10.57
N ASP A 365 -3.78 21.31 -10.71
CA ASP A 365 -2.44 21.51 -11.30
C ASP A 365 -1.32 21.24 -10.27
N VAL A 366 -1.51 20.20 -9.46
CA VAL A 366 -0.52 19.62 -8.55
C VAL A 366 -0.54 18.11 -8.78
N GLY A 367 0.65 17.54 -8.93
CA GLY A 367 0.84 16.11 -9.14
C GLY A 367 1.99 15.57 -8.28
N GLY A 368 2.03 14.25 -8.12
CA GLY A 368 2.97 13.57 -7.24
C GLY A 368 2.37 12.35 -6.53
N LYS A 369 2.93 12.02 -5.36
CA LYS A 369 2.50 10.87 -4.55
C LYS A 369 1.23 11.25 -3.76
N LEU A 370 0.17 10.44 -3.86
CA LEU A 370 -1.16 10.76 -3.30
C LEU A 370 -1.40 10.04 -1.98
N SER A 371 -1.93 10.73 -0.98
CA SER A 371 -2.40 10.12 0.27
C SER A 371 -3.82 10.56 0.51
N LEU A 372 -4.76 9.62 0.65
CA LEU A 372 -6.18 9.93 0.74
C LEU A 372 -6.79 9.28 1.98
N SER A 373 -7.50 10.06 2.78
CA SER A 373 -8.36 9.50 3.83
C SER A 373 -9.64 10.33 3.90
N SER A 374 -10.58 9.98 4.77
CA SER A 374 -11.74 10.81 5.05
C SER A 374 -11.39 12.18 5.66
N LYS A 375 -10.13 12.43 6.02
CA LYS A 375 -9.64 13.73 6.48
C LYS A 375 -9.20 14.65 5.34
N GLY A 376 -8.90 14.12 4.16
CA GLY A 376 -8.44 14.93 3.03
C GLY A 376 -7.67 14.14 1.99
N LEU A 377 -7.33 14.84 0.90
CA LEU A 377 -6.35 14.41 -0.09
C LEU A 377 -5.07 15.23 0.09
N PHE A 378 -3.94 14.55 0.28
CA PHE A 378 -2.63 15.15 0.44
C PHE A 378 -1.73 14.71 -0.70
N ILE A 379 -1.00 15.66 -1.28
CA ILE A 379 -0.15 15.42 -2.44
C ILE A 379 1.24 15.92 -2.15
N VAL A 380 2.22 15.01 -2.19
CA VAL A 380 3.64 15.35 -2.11
C VAL A 380 4.18 15.48 -3.53
N SER A 381 4.54 16.70 -3.91
CA SER A 381 5.01 17.02 -5.26
C SER A 381 6.51 16.79 -5.42
N HIS A 382 6.94 16.58 -6.67
CA HIS A 382 8.36 16.53 -7.03
C HIS A 382 9.11 17.85 -6.80
N SER A 383 8.41 18.97 -6.68
CA SER A 383 8.98 20.27 -6.32
C SER A 383 9.16 20.45 -4.81
N GLY A 384 8.80 19.45 -4.01
CA GLY A 384 9.01 19.47 -2.56
C GLY A 384 7.88 20.13 -1.77
N THR A 385 6.68 20.23 -2.34
CA THR A 385 5.52 20.79 -1.63
C THR A 385 4.61 19.69 -1.10
N LEU A 386 4.03 19.91 0.07
CA LEU A 386 2.87 19.17 0.57
C LEU A 386 1.63 20.04 0.35
N THR A 387 0.69 19.56 -0.45
CA THR A 387 -0.56 20.27 -0.74
C THR A 387 -1.75 19.47 -0.21
N ALA A 388 -2.63 20.14 0.53
CA ALA A 388 -3.83 19.53 1.09
C ALA A 388 -5.11 20.02 0.40
N PHE A 389 -6.01 19.08 0.16
CA PHE A 389 -7.35 19.32 -0.32
C PHE A 389 -8.37 18.76 0.66
N ASN A 390 -9.32 19.60 1.04
CA ASN A 390 -10.52 19.12 1.71
C ASN A 390 -11.34 18.31 0.70
N ILE A 391 -11.90 17.19 1.15
CA ILE A 391 -12.81 16.35 0.35
C ILE A 391 -14.20 16.20 0.99
N ASN A 392 -14.40 16.75 2.20
CA ASN A 392 -15.64 16.70 2.98
C ASN A 392 -16.02 18.12 3.44
N ALA A 393 -17.27 18.55 3.25
CA ALA A 393 -17.66 19.92 3.64
C ALA A 393 -17.61 20.21 5.16
N ASP A 394 -17.49 19.17 6.00
CA ASP A 394 -17.84 19.26 7.43
C ASP A 394 -16.64 19.15 8.40
N TYR A 395 -15.40 19.32 7.92
CA TYR A 395 -14.22 19.50 8.78
C TYR A 395 -13.63 20.90 8.56
N LEU A 396 -14.16 21.86 9.33
CA LEU A 396 -13.52 23.11 9.73
C LEU A 396 -14.03 23.47 11.13
#